data_AF-A0A1D1YGX3-F1
#
_entry.id   AF-A0A1D1YGX3-F1
#
_cell.length_a   1.000
_cell.length_b   1.000
_cell.length_c   1.000
_cell.angle_alpha   90.00
_cell.angle_beta   90.00
_cell.angle_gamma   90.00
#
_symmetry.space_group_name_H-M   'P 1'
#
loop_
_entity.id
_entity.type
_entity.pdbx_description
1 polymer ?
#
loop_
_entity_poly.entity_id
_entity_poly.type
_entity_poly.pdbx_seq_one_letter_code
_entity_poly.pdbx_strand_id
1 'polypeptide(L)'
;MKNLKLSLELSSELQLQSERETLLLSAFDVEQNRVFFASSANAIYTVHLPSSHLERGLMGKTVLPSQGESIALEHGDRITALDYQMEKEALIIGTSNGYLVLYLVDCNTIEVVGNVEGGVTCVASSPDGALLTVTSGLGQLLVMTHDWEILYETTLDPQLVDHHEGFTCLYQPEYSQQRKGDETSEK
;
A
#
# COMPACT_ATOMS: atom_id res chain seq x y z
N MET A 1 -9.82 28.40 21.88
CA MET A 1 -9.82 27.57 20.65
C MET A 1 -10.04 26.12 21.07
N LYS A 2 -11.20 25.52 20.76
CA LYS A 2 -11.57 24.13 21.10
C LYS A 2 -11.61 23.28 19.82
N ASN A 3 -10.47 23.16 19.13
CA ASN A 3 -10.37 22.56 17.79
C ASN A 3 -9.57 21.26 17.81
N LEU A 4 -9.93 20.30 18.67
CA LEU A 4 -9.34 18.96 18.60
C LEU A 4 -10.44 17.92 18.37
N LYS A 5 -10.24 17.22 17.25
CA LYS A 5 -11.13 16.23 16.62
C LYS A 5 -11.34 15.03 17.54
N LEU A 6 -12.56 14.54 17.54
CA LEU A 6 -12.93 13.22 18.06
C LEU A 6 -12.04 12.17 17.38
N SER A 7 -11.22 11.45 18.16
CA SER A 7 -10.62 10.20 17.72
C SER A 7 -11.63 9.08 17.99
N LEU A 8 -11.97 8.32 16.95
CA LEU A 8 -12.76 7.10 17.06
C LEU A 8 -11.79 5.93 16.97
N GLU A 9 -11.78 5.08 18.00
CA GLU A 9 -11.01 3.85 18.00
C GLU A 9 -11.93 2.72 17.55
N LEU A 10 -11.61 2.10 16.42
CA LEU A 10 -12.31 0.93 15.90
C LEU A 10 -11.41 -0.27 16.11
N SER A 11 -11.86 -1.22 16.94
CA SER A 11 -11.21 -2.52 17.09
C SER A 11 -11.93 -3.55 16.24
N SER A 12 -11.17 -4.36 15.51
CA SER A 12 -11.66 -5.56 14.84
C SER A 12 -10.70 -6.71 15.13
N GLU A 13 -11.27 -7.90 15.35
CA GLU A 13 -10.49 -9.13 15.49
C GLU A 13 -10.29 -9.73 14.10
N LEU A 14 -9.12 -9.50 13.51
CA LEU A 14 -8.70 -10.20 12.30
C LEU A 14 -8.31 -11.64 12.68
N GLN A 15 -9.06 -12.63 12.20
CA GLN A 15 -8.73 -14.03 12.43
C GLN A 15 -7.66 -14.48 11.43
N LEU A 16 -6.41 -14.45 11.89
CA LEU A 16 -5.26 -14.97 11.15
C LEU A 16 -5.35 -16.50 11.00
N GLN A 17 -4.79 -17.03 9.92
CA GLN A 17 -4.76 -18.46 9.63
C GLN A 17 -3.79 -19.22 10.55
N SER A 18 -2.79 -18.54 11.14
CA SER A 18 -1.82 -19.13 12.07
C SER A 18 -1.46 -18.22 13.23
N GLU A 19 -1.16 -18.79 14.40
CA GLU A 19 -0.72 -18.03 15.59
C GLU A 19 0.63 -17.31 15.40
N ARG A 20 1.46 -17.75 14.44
CA ARG A 20 2.76 -17.13 14.13
C ARG A 20 2.69 -16.17 12.95
N GLU A 21 1.52 -16.02 12.35
CA GLU A 21 1.31 -15.12 11.24
C GLU A 21 1.34 -13.67 11.72
N THR A 22 2.07 -12.82 11.00
CA THR A 22 2.09 -11.37 11.25
C THR A 22 1.62 -10.62 10.01
N LEU A 23 1.00 -9.46 10.21
CA LEU A 23 0.71 -8.53 9.12
C LEU A 23 1.98 -7.74 8.80
N LEU A 24 2.31 -7.66 7.51
CA LEU A 24 3.53 -7.04 7.02
C LEU A 24 3.27 -5.71 6.31
N LEU A 25 2.22 -5.67 5.50
CA LEU A 25 1.92 -4.55 4.60
C LEU A 25 0.44 -4.23 4.63
N SER A 26 0.08 -3.00 4.24
CA SER A 26 -1.31 -2.62 4.05
C SER A 26 -1.48 -1.72 2.83
N ALA A 27 -2.63 -1.85 2.16
CA ALA A 27 -3.06 -0.98 1.07
C ALA A 27 -4.49 -0.52 1.33
N PHE A 28 -4.85 0.66 0.81
CA PHE A 28 -6.12 1.31 1.12
C PHE A 28 -6.92 1.57 -0.14
N ASP A 29 -8.16 1.13 -0.15
CA ASP A 29 -9.17 1.53 -1.13
C ASP A 29 -10.05 2.60 -0.49
N VAL A 30 -9.85 3.84 -0.94
CA VAL A 30 -10.59 5.02 -0.48
C VAL A 30 -12.03 5.00 -0.97
N GLU A 31 -12.29 4.44 -2.15
CA GLU A 31 -13.60 4.49 -2.79
C GLU A 31 -14.60 3.59 -2.06
N GLN A 32 -14.16 2.39 -1.68
CA GLN A 32 -15.00 1.44 -0.95
C GLN A 32 -14.73 1.43 0.56
N ASN A 33 -13.88 2.34 1.04
CA ASN A 33 -13.51 2.48 2.45
C ASN A 33 -13.09 1.13 3.06
N ARG A 34 -12.14 0.44 2.41
CA ARG A 34 -11.62 -0.87 2.85
C ARG A 34 -10.11 -0.87 2.87
N VAL A 35 -9.54 -1.68 3.76
CA VAL A 35 -8.11 -1.85 3.93
C VAL A 35 -7.74 -3.28 3.63
N PHE A 36 -6.69 -3.46 2.84
CA PHE A 36 -6.08 -4.75 2.57
C PHE A 36 -4.83 -4.90 3.41
N PHE A 37 -4.58 -6.11 3.91
CA PHE A 37 -3.37 -6.45 4.63
C PHE A 37 -2.73 -7.69 4.03
N ALA A 38 -1.42 -7.65 3.79
CA ALA A 38 -0.64 -8.82 3.43
C ALA A 38 0.07 -9.38 4.66
N SER A 39 0.04 -10.69 4.82
CA SER A 39 0.66 -11.39 5.95
C SER A 39 1.96 -12.09 5.59
N SER A 40 2.72 -12.47 6.61
CA SER A 40 3.91 -13.34 6.51
C SER A 40 3.63 -14.73 5.93
N ALA A 41 2.36 -15.15 5.86
CA ALA A 41 1.93 -16.40 5.24
C ALA A 41 1.47 -16.20 3.78
N ASN A 42 1.76 -15.03 3.19
CA ASN A 42 1.30 -14.64 1.86
C ASN A 42 -0.22 -14.66 1.71
N ALA A 43 -0.94 -14.36 2.81
CA ALA A 43 -2.39 -14.21 2.80
C ALA A 43 -2.78 -12.73 2.73
N ILE A 44 -3.82 -12.43 1.95
CA ILE A 44 -4.43 -11.11 1.84
C ILE A 44 -5.72 -11.10 2.66
N TYR A 45 -5.84 -10.14 3.56
CA TYR A 45 -7.04 -9.90 4.35
C TYR A 45 -7.67 -8.57 3.97
N THR A 46 -8.98 -8.58 3.76
CA THR A 46 -9.74 -7.34 3.52
C THR A 46 -10.58 -6.98 4.74
N VAL A 47 -10.53 -5.71 5.13
CA VAL A 47 -11.23 -5.14 6.27
C VAL A 47 -12.04 -3.94 5.79
N HIS A 48 -13.37 -4.01 5.86
CA HIS A 48 -14.24 -2.88 5.52
C HIS A 48 -14.36 -1.93 6.71
N LEU A 49 -14.05 -0.65 6.47
CA LEU A 49 -14.24 0.40 7.43
C LEU A 49 -15.67 0.96 7.34
N PRO A 50 -16.30 1.29 8.47
CA PRO A 50 -17.62 1.90 8.47
C PRO A 50 -17.53 3.36 7.96
N SER A 51 -18.44 3.76 7.07
CA SER A 51 -18.55 5.14 6.60
C SER A 51 -19.43 5.96 7.56
N SER A 52 -18.88 7.01 8.16
CA SER A 52 -19.55 7.74 9.23
C SER A 52 -20.59 8.73 8.71
N HIS A 53 -21.90 8.42 8.83
CA HIS A 53 -22.91 9.36 9.36
C HIS A 53 -24.25 8.68 9.75
N LEU A 54 -24.58 7.51 9.19
CA LEU A 54 -25.87 6.85 9.45
C LEU A 54 -25.81 5.74 10.51
N GLU A 55 -24.65 5.13 10.74
CA GLU A 55 -24.50 3.96 11.64
C GLU A 55 -23.98 4.32 13.04
N ARG A 56 -24.13 5.59 13.46
CA ARG A 56 -23.77 6.06 14.82
C ARG A 56 -24.57 5.36 15.94
N GLY A 57 -25.74 4.77 15.60
CA GLY A 57 -26.62 4.07 16.55
C GLY A 57 -26.40 2.55 16.64
N LEU A 58 -25.57 1.97 15.76
CA LEU A 58 -25.29 0.53 15.72
C LEU A 58 -23.83 0.28 16.14
N MET A 59 -23.49 0.74 17.35
CA MET A 59 -22.22 0.50 18.03
C MET A 59 -22.07 -1.01 18.36
N GLY A 60 -21.87 -1.81 17.32
CA GLY A 60 -21.86 -3.27 17.41
C GLY A 60 -21.88 -4.00 16.06
N LYS A 61 -22.01 -3.30 14.91
CA LYS A 61 -21.82 -3.95 13.61
C LYS A 61 -20.33 -4.06 13.33
N THR A 62 -19.81 -5.24 13.69
CA THR A 62 -18.52 -5.82 13.36
C THR A 62 -17.96 -5.28 12.05
N VAL A 63 -16.79 -4.65 12.11
CA VAL A 63 -15.86 -4.59 10.98
C VAL A 63 -15.63 -6.05 10.59
N LEU A 64 -16.25 -6.52 9.51
CA LEU A 64 -16.16 -7.93 9.10
C LEU A 64 -14.85 -8.12 8.34
N PRO A 65 -13.86 -8.82 8.92
CA PRO A 65 -12.75 -9.29 8.12
C PRO A 65 -13.25 -10.36 7.14
N SER A 66 -12.84 -10.24 5.88
CA SER A 66 -12.90 -11.38 4.97
C SER A 66 -11.93 -12.47 5.43
N GLN A 67 -12.26 -13.74 5.16
CA GLN A 67 -11.29 -14.82 5.38
C GLN A 67 -10.04 -14.54 4.54
N GLY A 68 -8.87 -14.64 5.17
CA GLY A 68 -7.60 -14.38 4.48
C GLY A 68 -7.46 -15.29 3.26
N GLU A 69 -7.14 -14.71 2.11
CA GLU A 69 -6.93 -15.43 0.88
C GLU A 69 -5.44 -15.65 0.63
N SER A 70 -5.04 -16.91 0.50
CA SER A 70 -3.64 -17.25 0.26
C SER A 70 -3.30 -17.12 -1.22
N ILE A 71 -2.25 -16.35 -1.50
CA ILE A 71 -1.67 -16.25 -2.83
C ILE A 71 -0.70 -17.41 -3.03
N ALA A 72 -0.94 -18.21 -4.08
CA ALA A 72 -0.08 -19.33 -4.44
C ALA A 72 1.25 -18.82 -5.02
N LEU A 73 2.25 -18.63 -4.16
CA LEU A 73 3.62 -18.29 -4.55
C LEU A 73 4.54 -19.51 -4.53
N GLU A 74 5.68 -19.40 -5.21
CA GLU A 74 6.71 -20.44 -5.21
C GLU A 74 7.34 -20.64 -3.83
N HIS A 75 7.95 -21.80 -3.60
CA HIS A 75 8.54 -22.12 -2.31
C HIS A 75 9.69 -21.16 -1.96
N GLY A 76 9.57 -20.50 -0.81
CA GLY A 76 10.55 -19.53 -0.32
C GLY A 76 10.29 -18.09 -0.77
N ASP A 77 9.27 -17.87 -1.62
CA ASP A 77 8.86 -16.54 -2.03
C ASP A 77 7.92 -15.90 -0.99
N ARG A 78 8.03 -14.58 -0.86
CA ARG A 78 7.22 -13.79 0.08
C ARG A 78 6.80 -12.48 -0.53
N ILE A 79 5.64 -11.99 -0.09
CA ILE A 79 5.19 -10.65 -0.42
C ILE A 79 6.09 -9.63 0.26
N THR A 80 6.63 -8.70 -0.53
CA THR A 80 7.53 -7.63 -0.08
C THR A 80 6.97 -6.25 -0.33
N ALA A 81 6.03 -6.12 -1.26
CA ALA A 81 5.39 -4.85 -1.58
C ALA A 81 3.90 -5.05 -1.91
N LEU A 82 3.08 -4.05 -1.57
CA LEU A 82 1.63 -4.09 -1.72
C LEU A 82 1.12 -2.67 -1.98
N ASP A 83 0.30 -2.48 -3.01
CA ASP A 83 -0.40 -1.24 -3.28
C ASP A 83 -1.76 -1.49 -3.93
N TYR A 84 -2.70 -0.55 -3.83
CA TYR A 84 -4.03 -0.64 -4.45
C TYR A 84 -4.12 0.26 -5.67
N GLN A 85 -4.54 -0.31 -6.80
CA GLN A 85 -4.80 0.39 -8.04
C GLN A 85 -6.30 0.54 -8.26
N MET A 86 -6.78 1.78 -8.27
CA MET A 86 -8.21 2.09 -8.34
C MET A 86 -8.82 1.80 -9.72
N GLU A 87 -8.10 2.05 -10.81
CA GLU A 87 -8.60 1.92 -12.20
C GLU A 87 -8.96 0.48 -12.55
N LYS A 88 -8.27 -0.48 -11.94
CA LYS A 88 -8.43 -1.91 -12.18
C LYS A 88 -9.14 -2.65 -11.05
N GLU A 89 -9.48 -1.96 -9.96
CA GLU A 89 -9.97 -2.58 -8.72
C GLU A 89 -9.08 -3.77 -8.29
N ALA A 90 -7.79 -3.48 -8.18
CA ALA A 90 -6.76 -4.52 -8.07
C ALA A 90 -5.66 -4.17 -7.06
N LEU A 91 -5.06 -5.20 -6.48
CA LEU A 91 -3.83 -5.09 -5.70
C LEU A 91 -2.62 -5.38 -6.59
N ILE A 92 -1.62 -4.51 -6.51
CA ILE A 92 -0.30 -4.72 -7.08
C ILE A 92 0.58 -5.31 -5.98
N ILE A 93 1.13 -6.47 -6.24
CA ILE A 93 1.88 -7.27 -5.26
C ILE A 93 3.28 -7.50 -5.81
N GLY A 94 4.27 -7.05 -5.06
CA GLY A 94 5.67 -7.34 -5.31
C GLY A 94 6.14 -8.52 -4.46
N THR A 95 6.93 -9.39 -5.06
CA THR A 95 7.49 -10.57 -4.40
C THR A 95 9.00 -10.51 -4.29
N SER A 96 9.56 -11.25 -3.32
CA SER A 96 11.01 -11.36 -3.13
C SER A 96 11.74 -12.02 -4.30
N ASN A 97 11.07 -12.88 -5.07
CA ASN A 97 11.62 -13.49 -6.27
C ASN A 97 11.51 -12.61 -7.52
N GLY A 98 10.88 -11.44 -7.40
CA GLY A 98 10.83 -10.44 -8.48
C GLY A 98 9.55 -10.44 -9.27
N TYR A 99 8.61 -11.33 -9.00
CA TYR A 99 7.30 -11.28 -9.64
C TYR A 99 6.52 -10.04 -9.21
N LEU A 100 6.01 -9.33 -10.20
CA LEU A 100 4.91 -8.38 -10.04
C LEU A 100 3.62 -9.12 -10.37
N VAL A 101 2.71 -9.09 -9.42
CA VAL A 101 1.47 -9.85 -9.44
C VAL A 101 0.31 -8.87 -9.31
N LEU A 102 -0.66 -8.98 -10.21
CA LEU A 102 -1.92 -8.27 -10.15
C LEU A 102 -2.99 -9.20 -9.56
N TYR A 103 -3.60 -8.78 -8.46
CA TYR A 103 -4.70 -9.49 -7.84
C TYR A 103 -5.99 -8.68 -8.03
N LEU A 104 -6.89 -9.17 -8.90
CA LEU A 104 -8.19 -8.53 -9.15
C LEU A 104 -9.14 -8.88 -8.01
N VAL A 105 -9.60 -7.85 -7.28
CA VAL A 105 -10.37 -8.04 -6.05
C VAL A 105 -11.77 -8.61 -6.33
N ASP A 106 -12.40 -8.22 -7.43
CA ASP A 106 -13.77 -8.65 -7.78
C ASP A 106 -13.88 -10.13 -8.15
N CYS A 107 -12.93 -10.59 -8.96
CA CYS A 107 -12.96 -11.92 -9.56
C CYS A 107 -12.09 -12.92 -8.83
N ASN A 108 -11.33 -12.47 -7.82
CA ASN A 108 -10.45 -13.33 -7.03
C ASN A 108 -9.36 -14.00 -7.89
N THR A 109 -8.88 -13.25 -8.90
CA THR A 109 -7.97 -13.77 -9.93
C THR A 109 -6.60 -13.13 -9.81
N ILE A 110 -5.58 -13.97 -9.95
CA ILE A 110 -4.17 -13.59 -9.87
C ILE A 110 -3.57 -13.66 -11.28
N GLU A 111 -2.85 -12.61 -11.67
CA GLU A 111 -2.09 -12.54 -12.92
C GLU A 111 -0.65 -12.14 -12.63
N VAL A 112 0.32 -12.85 -13.20
CA VAL A 112 1.73 -12.43 -13.18
C VAL A 112 1.96 -11.50 -14.36
N VAL A 113 2.26 -10.25 -14.05
CA VAL A 113 2.31 -9.16 -15.04
C VAL A 113 3.73 -8.68 -15.32
N GLY A 114 4.70 -9.04 -14.49
CA GLY A 114 6.08 -8.66 -14.68
C GLY A 114 7.05 -9.48 -13.85
N ASN A 115 8.33 -9.38 -14.22
CA ASN A 115 9.43 -9.93 -13.46
C ASN A 115 10.55 -8.88 -13.38
N VAL A 116 10.98 -8.57 -12.16
CA VAL A 116 11.98 -7.57 -11.83
C VAL A 116 13.22 -8.27 -11.28
N GLU A 117 14.35 -8.04 -11.93
CA GLU A 117 15.61 -8.65 -11.52
C GLU A 117 16.02 -8.20 -10.12
N GLY A 118 16.38 -9.16 -9.27
CA GLY A 118 16.81 -8.88 -7.90
C GLY A 118 15.70 -8.81 -6.86
N GLY A 119 14.47 -9.17 -7.23
CA GLY A 119 13.34 -9.12 -6.30
C GLY A 119 12.71 -7.74 -6.23
N VAL A 120 11.42 -7.67 -5.95
CA VAL A 120 10.72 -6.41 -5.72
C VAL A 120 10.89 -6.01 -4.25
N THR A 121 11.20 -4.75 -3.98
CA THR A 121 11.32 -4.21 -2.61
C THR A 121 10.21 -3.23 -2.26
N CYS A 122 9.73 -2.47 -3.23
CA CYS A 122 8.63 -1.52 -3.05
C CYS A 122 7.86 -1.37 -4.37
N VAL A 123 6.57 -1.07 -4.25
CA VAL A 123 5.71 -0.62 -5.34
C VAL A 123 4.95 0.60 -4.86
N ALA A 124 4.75 1.58 -5.74
CA ALA A 124 3.92 2.74 -5.45
C ALA A 124 3.30 3.28 -6.74
N SER A 125 1.97 3.36 -6.77
CA SER A 125 1.19 3.96 -7.83
C SER A 125 1.23 5.48 -7.71
N SER A 126 1.21 6.17 -8.84
CA SER A 126 1.07 7.61 -8.85
C SER A 126 -0.33 8.00 -8.36
N PRO A 127 -0.50 9.18 -7.73
CA PRO A 127 -1.81 9.63 -7.26
C PRO A 127 -2.88 9.80 -8.35
N ASP A 128 -2.45 9.92 -9.61
CA ASP A 128 -3.32 10.00 -10.80
C ASP A 128 -3.55 8.64 -11.46
N GLY A 129 -2.97 7.55 -10.91
CA GLY A 129 -3.11 6.18 -11.40
C GLY A 129 -2.42 5.89 -12.74
N ALA A 130 -1.73 6.86 -13.33
CA ALA A 130 -1.12 6.72 -14.66
C ALA A 130 0.20 5.94 -14.64
N LEU A 131 0.95 6.00 -13.54
CA LEU A 131 2.29 5.46 -13.41
C LEU A 131 2.39 4.53 -12.21
N LEU A 132 3.29 3.56 -12.32
CA LEU A 132 3.72 2.69 -11.25
C LEU A 132 5.24 2.80 -11.11
N THR A 133 5.69 3.00 -9.89
CA THR A 133 7.11 2.91 -9.54
C THR A 133 7.39 1.60 -8.82
N VAL A 134 8.48 0.94 -9.21
CA VAL A 134 8.93 -0.32 -8.63
C VAL A 134 10.41 -0.21 -8.31
N THR A 135 10.81 -0.59 -7.10
CA THR A 135 12.23 -0.70 -6.75
C THR A 135 12.63 -2.16 -6.61
N SER A 136 13.84 -2.48 -7.05
CA SER A 136 14.40 -3.83 -6.94
C SER A 136 15.39 -3.97 -5.78
N GLY A 137 15.66 -5.20 -5.37
CA GLY A 137 16.69 -5.52 -4.37
C GLY A 137 18.13 -5.25 -4.85
N LEU A 138 18.32 -5.03 -6.15
CA LEU A 138 19.59 -4.61 -6.73
C LEU A 138 19.75 -3.09 -6.79
N GLY A 139 18.83 -2.34 -6.18
CA GLY A 139 18.84 -0.88 -6.21
C GLY A 139 18.48 -0.33 -7.58
N GLN A 140 17.59 -0.98 -8.34
CA GLN A 140 17.04 -0.40 -9.56
C GLN A 140 15.69 0.25 -9.27
N LEU A 141 15.41 1.37 -9.93
CA LEU A 141 14.12 2.02 -9.96
C LEU A 141 13.55 1.91 -11.37
N LEU A 142 12.35 1.37 -11.47
CA LEU A 142 11.56 1.25 -12.68
C LEU A 142 10.35 2.17 -12.56
N VAL A 143 10.09 2.95 -13.61
CA VAL A 143 8.84 3.70 -13.80
C VAL A 143 8.14 3.08 -14.99
N MET A 144 6.91 2.62 -14.79
CA MET A 144 6.12 1.94 -15.81
C MET A 144 4.68 2.47 -15.88
N THR A 145 3.99 2.19 -16.97
CA THR A 145 2.55 2.44 -17.12
C THR A 145 1.73 1.33 -16.45
N HIS A 146 0.42 1.52 -16.34
CA HIS A 146 -0.52 0.48 -15.90
C HIS A 146 -0.58 -0.75 -16.84
N ASP A 147 -0.01 -0.65 -18.05
CA ASP A 147 0.08 -1.74 -19.03
C ASP A 147 1.44 -2.45 -18.97
N TRP A 148 2.21 -2.19 -17.91
CA TRP A 148 3.50 -2.82 -17.62
C TRP A 148 4.60 -2.44 -18.62
N GLU A 149 4.41 -1.34 -19.37
CA GLU A 149 5.42 -0.78 -20.25
C GLU A 149 6.41 0.08 -19.44
N ILE A 150 7.70 -0.26 -19.49
CA ILE A 150 8.76 0.50 -18.81
C ILE A 150 9.01 1.80 -19.58
N LEU A 151 8.81 2.93 -18.91
CA LEU A 151 9.08 4.26 -19.45
C LEU A 151 10.47 4.76 -19.08
N TYR A 152 10.93 4.41 -17.87
CA TYR A 152 12.22 4.86 -17.35
C TYR A 152 12.80 3.83 -16.38
N GLU A 153 14.11 3.65 -16.47
CA GLU A 153 14.89 2.77 -15.61
C GLU A 153 16.17 3.48 -15.17
N THR A 154 16.49 3.41 -13.89
CA THR A 154 17.73 3.96 -13.35
C THR A 154 18.21 3.18 -12.13
N THR A 155 19.51 3.22 -11.89
CA THR A 155 20.11 2.66 -10.68
C THR A 155 20.09 3.68 -9.55
N LEU A 156 19.54 3.30 -8.40
CA LEU A 156 19.64 4.02 -7.14
C LEU A 156 21.07 3.92 -6.60
N ASP A 157 21.59 5.03 -6.07
CA ASP A 157 22.93 5.06 -5.48
C ASP A 157 23.00 4.10 -4.28
N PRO A 158 23.91 3.10 -4.26
CA PRO A 158 24.03 2.15 -3.16
C PRO A 158 24.28 2.81 -1.80
N GLN A 159 24.81 4.04 -1.74
CA GLN A 159 24.97 4.77 -0.47
C GLN A 159 23.64 5.17 0.19
N LEU A 160 22.52 5.12 -0.54
CA LEU A 160 21.18 5.34 0.00
C LEU A 160 20.49 4.04 0.46
N VAL A 161 21.05 2.86 0.14
CA VAL A 161 20.43 1.54 0.36
C VAL A 161 20.91 0.88 1.66
N ASP A 162 21.98 1.40 2.28
CA ASP A 162 22.68 0.78 3.42
C ASP A 162 22.10 1.12 4.81
N HIS A 163 20.88 1.63 4.88
CA HIS A 163 20.15 1.74 6.14
C HIS A 163 19.07 0.67 6.21
N HIS A 164 19.46 -0.40 6.88
CA HIS A 164 18.70 -1.61 7.19
C HIS A 164 17.51 -1.31 8.14
N GLU A 165 16.65 -0.35 7.82
CA GLU A 165 15.33 -0.15 8.43
C GLU A 165 14.36 0.23 7.31
N GLY A 166 13.29 -0.56 7.17
CA GLY A 166 12.44 -0.63 5.98
C GLY A 166 12.11 0.73 5.34
N PHE A 167 12.24 0.78 4.02
CA PHE A 167 11.67 1.83 3.18
C PHE A 167 10.16 1.82 3.37
N THR A 168 9.70 2.57 4.37
CA THR A 168 8.31 2.96 4.51
C THR A 168 8.06 4.04 3.47
N CYS A 169 6.99 3.86 2.69
CA CYS A 169 6.48 4.88 1.78
C CYS A 169 6.12 6.12 2.62
N LEU A 170 7.05 7.09 2.70
CA LEU A 170 6.80 8.38 3.32
C LEU A 170 6.04 9.24 2.30
N TYR A 171 4.72 9.12 2.31
CA TYR A 171 3.86 10.14 1.74
C TYR A 171 4.12 11.46 2.49
N GLN A 172 4.91 12.35 1.90
CA GLN A 172 5.06 13.72 2.38
C GLN A 172 4.05 14.61 1.63
N PRO A 173 2.93 15.02 2.25
CA PRO A 173 2.12 16.06 1.65
C PRO A 173 2.93 17.36 1.67
N GLU A 174 3.24 17.90 0.49
CA GLU A 174 3.88 19.20 0.37
C GLU A 174 3.00 20.28 1.00
N TYR A 175 3.39 20.74 2.19
CA TYR A 175 2.83 21.94 2.79
C TYR A 175 3.45 23.15 2.06
N SER A 176 2.70 23.76 1.16
CA SER A 176 3.07 25.04 0.57
C SER A 176 3.12 26.13 1.65
N GLN A 177 4.31 26.41 2.17
CA GLN A 177 4.62 27.65 2.89
C GLN A 177 5.21 28.68 1.92
N GLN A 178 4.47 29.75 1.68
CA GLN A 178 4.97 31.05 1.24
C GLN A 178 4.01 32.11 1.80
N ARG A 179 4.42 33.20 2.44
CA ARG A 179 5.69 33.69 2.99
C ARG A 179 5.29 34.79 3.98
N LYS A 180 6.09 34.92 5.05
CA LYS A 180 5.97 35.91 6.12
C LYS A 180 6.43 37.30 5.67
N GLY A 181 5.65 38.32 6.02
CA GLY A 181 6.11 39.64 6.47
C GLY A 181 6.58 40.64 5.43
N ASP A 182 5.94 41.81 5.43
CA ASP A 182 6.70 43.06 5.46
C ASP A 182 6.04 44.01 6.47
N GLU A 183 6.77 44.30 7.55
CA GLU A 183 6.49 45.38 8.47
C GLU A 183 6.92 46.70 7.81
N THR A 184 6.16 47.78 7.99
CA THR A 184 6.78 49.09 8.21
C THR A 184 5.80 50.04 8.88
N SER A 185 6.21 50.47 10.07
CA SER A 185 5.67 51.56 10.87
C SER A 185 5.70 52.88 10.10
N GLU A 186 4.69 53.75 10.26
CA GLU A 186 4.90 55.16 10.60
C GLU A 186 3.58 55.89 10.93
N LYS A 187 3.56 56.46 12.14
CA LYS A 187 2.79 57.61 12.67
C LYS A 187 1.30 57.46 13.00
#